data_AF-A0A5K1AD28-F1
#
_entry.id   AF-A0A5K1AD28-F1
#
_cell.length_a   1.000
_cell.length_b   1.000
_cell.length_c   1.000
_cell.angle_alpha   90.00
_cell.angle_beta   90.00
_cell.angle_gamma   90.00
#
_symmetry.space_group_name_H-M   'P 1'
#
loop_
_entity.id
_entity.type
_entity.pdbx_description
1 polymer ?
#
loop_
_entity_poly.entity_id
_entity_poly.type
_entity_poly.pdbx_seq_one_letter_code
_entity_poly.pdbx_strand_id
1 'polypeptide(L)'
;MEKKSLFADGVFCNHPFQVLLSILLALVFTDPLHIGPLGGHNFKPVQHTIAPYAEVMASWPRDNLSRLRLGKRQFVNEVYGPESLEFDLQGRGPYTGLADGRVVRWMGDSAGWETFALVSPN
;
A
#
# COMPACT_ATOMS: atom_id res chain seq x y z
N MET A 1 47.34 20.23 26.11
CA MET A 1 46.03 19.61 25.80
C MET A 1 45.38 20.45 24.71
N GLU A 2 45.54 20.04 23.45
CA GLU A 2 44.84 20.67 22.33
C GLU A 2 43.36 20.32 22.37
N LYS A 3 42.49 21.34 22.45
CA LYS A 3 41.09 21.20 22.05
C LYS A 3 41.05 21.37 20.53
N LYS A 4 40.96 20.27 19.79
CA LYS A 4 40.59 20.33 18.37
C LYS A 4 39.19 20.91 18.27
N SER A 5 39.07 22.10 17.69
CA SER A 5 37.80 22.70 17.28
C SER A 5 37.11 21.73 16.33
N LEU A 6 35.96 21.21 16.75
CA LEU A 6 35.18 20.21 16.01
C LEU A 6 34.32 20.81 14.90
N PHE A 7 34.35 22.13 14.71
CA PHE A 7 33.66 22.80 13.61
C PHE A 7 34.69 23.37 12.66
N ALA A 8 34.90 22.65 11.56
CA ALA A 8 35.65 23.13 10.42
C ALA A 8 34.84 24.26 9.76
N ASP A 9 35.27 25.49 9.97
CA ASP A 9 34.68 26.73 9.43
C ASP A 9 34.71 26.84 7.88
N GLY A 10 35.10 25.78 7.17
CA GLY A 10 35.33 25.78 5.71
C GLY A 10 34.35 24.96 4.86
N VAL A 11 33.45 24.17 5.45
CA VAL A 11 32.56 23.28 4.67
C VAL A 11 31.42 24.06 3.98
N PHE A 12 30.91 25.12 4.62
CA PHE A 12 29.77 25.89 4.11
C PHE A 12 30.11 26.77 2.90
N CYS A 13 31.38 27.16 2.71
CA CYS A 13 31.77 28.12 1.66
C CYS A 13 32.11 27.46 0.31
N ASN A 14 32.52 26.18 0.29
CA ASN A 14 33.04 25.53 -0.91
C ASN A 14 31.98 24.87 -1.80
N HIS A 15 30.78 24.60 -1.27
CA HIS A 15 29.70 23.92 -2.01
C HIS A 15 28.32 24.55 -1.76
N PRO A 16 28.09 25.80 -2.22
CA PRO A 16 26.83 26.52 -1.96
C PRO A 16 25.60 25.76 -2.49
N PHE A 17 25.74 25.03 -3.60
CA PHE A 17 24.65 24.20 -4.13
C PHE A 17 24.29 23.01 -3.23
N GLN A 18 25.27 22.39 -2.56
CA GLN A 18 24.97 21.29 -1.64
C GLN A 18 24.26 21.80 -0.39
N VAL A 19 24.67 22.97 0.12
CA VAL A 19 23.98 23.63 1.24
C VAL A 19 22.55 23.97 0.86
N LEU A 20 22.33 24.57 -0.31
CA LEU A 20 21.00 24.87 -0.83
C LEU A 20 20.14 23.62 -1.02
N LEU A 21 20.71 22.56 -1.60
CA LEU A 21 20.03 21.27 -1.78
C LEU A 21 19.62 20.64 -0.44
N SER A 22 20.51 20.72 0.56
CA SER A 22 20.24 20.23 1.92
C SER A 22 19.07 20.97 2.57
N ILE A 23 19.02 22.29 2.41
CA ILE A 23 17.91 23.13 2.89
C ILE A 23 16.61 22.76 2.17
N LEU A 24 16.65 22.59 0.85
CA LEU A 24 15.47 22.23 0.07
C LEU A 24 14.92 20.86 0.44
N LEU A 25 15.80 19.87 0.62
CA LEU A 25 15.43 18.54 1.14
C LEU A 25 14.80 18.66 2.53
N ALA A 26 15.40 19.43 3.44
CA ALA A 26 14.85 19.64 4.78
C ALA A 26 13.43 20.26 4.74
N LEU A 27 13.18 21.22 3.85
CA LEU A 27 11.85 21.81 3.65
C LEU A 27 10.83 20.79 3.14
N VAL A 28 11.23 19.88 2.24
CA VAL A 28 10.35 18.82 1.74
C VAL A 28 10.04 17.78 2.83
N PHE A 29 11.05 17.35 3.59
CA PHE A 29 10.89 16.30 4.60
C PHE A 29 10.12 16.77 5.84
N THR A 30 10.35 18.02 6.27
CA THR A 30 9.67 18.57 7.45
C THR A 30 8.35 19.25 7.13
N ASP A 31 8.07 19.53 5.86
CA ASP A 31 6.89 20.22 5.33
C ASP A 31 6.37 21.36 6.25
N PRO A 32 7.23 22.35 6.57
CA PRO A 32 6.86 23.40 7.53
C PRO A 32 5.78 24.34 6.99
N LEU A 33 5.52 24.30 5.68
CA LEU A 33 4.49 25.08 5.00
C LEU A 33 3.18 24.31 4.84
N HIS A 34 3.12 23.04 5.27
CA HIS A 34 1.94 22.18 5.16
C HIS A 34 1.39 22.10 3.72
N ILE A 35 2.27 22.01 2.72
CA ILE A 35 1.90 21.91 1.30
C ILE A 35 1.70 20.43 0.89
N GLY A 36 2.24 19.49 1.68
CA GLY A 36 2.12 18.07 1.43
C GLY A 36 0.68 17.54 1.57
N PRO A 37 0.43 16.29 1.15
CA PRO A 37 -0.91 15.68 1.15
C PRO A 37 -1.52 15.52 2.54
N LEU A 38 -0.72 15.65 3.61
CA LEU A 38 -1.16 15.62 4.99
C LEU A 38 -1.24 17.03 5.61
N GLY A 39 -0.84 18.06 4.87
CA GLY A 39 -0.89 19.45 5.31
C GLY A 39 -2.32 19.91 5.58
N GLY A 40 -2.52 20.66 6.67
CA GLY A 40 -3.85 21.15 7.07
C GLY A 40 -4.78 20.10 7.69
N HIS A 41 -4.39 18.83 7.74
CA HIS A 41 -5.17 17.78 8.38
C HIS A 41 -4.68 17.50 9.80
N ASN A 42 -5.56 17.71 10.79
CA ASN A 42 -5.31 17.30 12.17
C ASN A 42 -5.55 15.80 12.32
N PHE A 43 -4.55 14.98 11.98
CA PHE A 43 -4.61 13.55 12.24
C PHE A 43 -4.66 13.30 13.76
N LYS A 44 -5.83 12.95 14.26
CA LYS A 44 -6.01 12.46 15.63
C LYS A 44 -6.14 10.95 15.56
N PRO A 45 -5.11 10.18 15.96
CA PRO A 45 -5.25 8.73 16.02
C PRO A 45 -6.37 8.40 17.01
N VAL A 46 -7.50 7.93 16.50
CA VAL A 46 -8.58 7.43 17.34
C VAL A 46 -8.34 5.96 17.58
N GLN A 47 -8.00 5.61 18.80
CA GLN A 47 -8.03 4.20 19.21
C GLN A 47 -9.49 3.81 19.40
N HIS A 48 -10.00 2.99 18.49
CA HIS A 48 -11.27 2.31 18.70
C HIS A 48 -10.98 1.01 19.43
N THR A 49 -11.61 0.83 20.60
CA THR A 49 -11.68 -0.48 21.24
C THR A 49 -12.51 -1.37 20.33
N ILE A 50 -11.87 -2.34 19.68
CA ILE A 50 -12.57 -3.33 18.87
C ILE A 50 -13.47 -4.14 19.82
N ALA A 51 -14.74 -4.27 19.48
CA ALA A 51 -15.67 -5.07 20.27
C ALA A 51 -15.13 -6.51 20.40
N PRO A 52 -15.21 -7.13 21.58
CA PRO A 52 -14.78 -8.52 21.76
C PRO A 52 -15.45 -9.43 20.74
N TYR A 53 -14.67 -10.31 20.10
CA TYR A 53 -15.18 -11.23 19.08
C TYR A 53 -16.44 -11.99 19.54
N ALA A 54 -16.46 -12.44 20.80
CA ALA A 54 -17.60 -13.15 21.37
C ALA A 54 -18.89 -12.31 21.40
N GLU A 55 -18.80 -11.01 21.72
CA GLU A 55 -19.94 -10.09 21.77
C GLU A 55 -20.49 -9.79 20.37
N VAL A 56 -19.58 -9.58 19.42
CA VAL A 56 -19.91 -9.40 18.00
C VAL A 56 -20.63 -10.63 17.46
N MET A 57 -20.09 -11.82 17.69
CA MET A 57 -20.67 -13.07 17.19
C MET A 57 -21.99 -13.43 17.88
N ALA A 58 -22.18 -13.05 19.15
CA ALA A 58 -23.44 -13.27 19.87
C ALA A 58 -24.60 -12.45 19.29
N SER A 59 -24.32 -11.25 18.78
CA SER A 59 -25.30 -10.35 18.17
C SER A 59 -25.33 -10.41 16.64
N TRP A 60 -24.37 -11.11 16.01
CA TRP A 60 -24.25 -11.16 14.57
C TRP A 60 -25.48 -11.82 13.94
N PRO A 61 -26.23 -11.12 13.06
CA PRO A 61 -27.41 -11.69 12.45
C PRO A 61 -26.99 -12.86 11.58
N ARG A 62 -27.45 -14.06 11.94
CA ARG A 62 -27.40 -15.21 11.03
C ARG A 62 -28.19 -14.84 9.78
N ASP A 63 -27.66 -15.15 8.61
CA ASP A 63 -28.39 -15.00 7.36
C ASP A 63 -29.50 -16.07 7.28
N ASN A 64 -30.58 -15.85 8.04
CA ASN A 64 -31.70 -16.77 8.16
C ASN A 64 -32.43 -16.98 6.83
N LEU A 65 -32.29 -16.02 5.92
CA LEU A 65 -32.84 -16.08 4.57
C LEU A 65 -31.98 -16.91 3.62
N SER A 66 -30.76 -17.28 4.04
CA SER A 66 -29.80 -18.01 3.23
C SER A 66 -29.77 -17.43 1.80
N ARG A 67 -29.53 -16.12 1.69
CA ARG A 67 -29.68 -15.37 0.43
C ARG A 67 -28.77 -15.90 -0.67
N LEU A 68 -27.70 -16.59 -0.28
CA LEU A 68 -26.79 -17.31 -1.18
C LEU A 68 -27.28 -18.70 -1.60
N ARG A 69 -28.37 -19.24 -1.02
CA ARG A 69 -28.91 -20.58 -1.31
C ARG A 69 -29.47 -20.70 -2.72
N LEU A 70 -29.96 -19.61 -3.28
CA LEU A 70 -30.38 -19.49 -4.69
C LEU A 70 -29.31 -18.80 -5.54
N GLY A 71 -28.17 -18.44 -4.95
CA GLY A 71 -27.05 -17.87 -5.67
C GLY A 71 -26.56 -18.87 -6.72
N LYS A 72 -26.64 -18.50 -7.99
CA LYS A 72 -26.04 -19.29 -9.06
C LYS A 72 -24.52 -19.21 -8.89
N ARG A 73 -23.88 -20.34 -8.58
CA ARG A 73 -22.42 -20.41 -8.61
C ARG A 73 -21.97 -20.23 -10.06
N GLN A 74 -21.22 -19.16 -10.31
CA GLN A 74 -20.65 -18.87 -11.62
C GLN A 74 -19.14 -19.11 -11.55
N PHE A 75 -18.54 -19.59 -12.64
CA PHE A 75 -17.10 -19.80 -12.76
C PHE A 75 -16.48 -20.81 -11.77
N VAL A 76 -17.27 -21.81 -11.34
CA VAL A 76 -16.79 -22.86 -10.44
C VAL A 76 -15.66 -23.62 -11.12
N ASN A 77 -14.46 -23.55 -10.55
CA ASN A 77 -13.22 -24.12 -11.10
C ASN A 77 -12.75 -23.49 -12.43
N GLU A 78 -13.33 -22.35 -12.82
CA GLU A 78 -12.90 -21.57 -13.99
C GLU A 78 -12.19 -20.29 -13.56
N VAL A 79 -12.67 -19.63 -12.50
CA VAL A 79 -12.08 -18.41 -11.94
C VAL A 79 -11.90 -18.60 -10.44
N TYR A 80 -10.65 -18.67 -10.01
CA TYR A 80 -10.29 -18.44 -8.62
C TYR A 80 -10.45 -16.92 -8.40
N GLY A 81 -11.45 -16.51 -7.63
CA GLY A 81 -11.81 -15.09 -7.53
C GLY A 81 -10.60 -14.21 -7.17
N PRO A 82 -10.39 -13.07 -7.85
CA PRO A 82 -9.29 -12.16 -7.54
C PRO A 82 -9.48 -11.58 -6.13
N GLU A 83 -8.52 -11.80 -5.24
CA GLU A 83 -8.59 -11.28 -3.86
C GLU A 83 -8.12 -9.81 -3.76
N SER A 84 -7.36 -9.34 -4.77
CA SER A 84 -6.79 -7.99 -4.84
C SER A 84 -6.47 -7.60 -6.29
N LEU A 85 -6.33 -6.30 -6.59
CA LEU A 85 -5.91 -5.78 -7.90
C LEU A 85 -4.80 -4.75 -7.70
N GLU A 86 -3.73 -4.83 -8.50
CA GLU A 86 -2.59 -3.91 -8.44
C GLU A 86 -2.15 -3.48 -9.85
N PHE A 87 -1.55 -2.29 -9.96
CA PHE A 87 -1.07 -1.73 -11.22
C PHE A 87 0.41 -1.39 -11.12
N ASP A 88 1.19 -1.72 -12.15
CA ASP A 88 2.59 -1.30 -12.18
C ASP A 88 2.77 0.12 -12.73
N LEU A 89 3.92 0.72 -12.42
CA LEU A 89 4.29 2.05 -12.91
C LEU A 89 4.44 2.13 -14.44
N GLN A 90 4.60 0.99 -15.10
CA GLN A 90 4.71 0.91 -16.56
C GLN A 90 3.34 0.86 -17.24
N GLY A 91 2.24 0.88 -16.47
CA GLY A 91 0.88 0.81 -16.99
C GLY A 91 0.52 -0.56 -17.57
N ARG A 92 1.24 -1.62 -17.20
CA ARG A 92 0.92 -3.00 -17.60
C ARG A 92 -0.02 -3.62 -16.58
N GLY A 93 -0.76 -4.65 -17.01
CA GLY A 93 -1.75 -5.30 -16.16
C GLY A 93 -3.17 -4.75 -16.39
N PRO A 94 -4.07 -4.85 -15.39
CA PRO A 94 -3.83 -5.09 -13.95
C PRO A 94 -3.29 -6.47 -13.57
N TYR A 95 -2.74 -6.58 -12.35
CA TYR A 95 -2.29 -7.82 -11.72
C TYR A 95 -3.26 -8.25 -10.63
N THR A 96 -3.45 -9.55 -10.43
CA THR A 96 -4.28 -10.09 -9.34
C THR A 96 -3.79 -11.43 -8.83
N GLY A 97 -3.97 -11.66 -7.53
CA GLY A 97 -3.75 -12.97 -6.91
C GLY A 97 -4.99 -13.87 -7.07
N LEU A 98 -4.74 -15.10 -7.49
CA LEU A 98 -5.74 -16.17 -7.53
C LEU A 98 -5.63 -17.03 -6.27
N ALA A 99 -6.76 -17.57 -5.80
CA ALA A 99 -6.83 -18.45 -4.64
C ALA A 99 -6.03 -19.77 -4.77
N ASP A 100 -5.53 -20.10 -5.96
CA ASP A 100 -4.62 -21.23 -6.19
C ASP A 100 -3.13 -20.89 -5.97
N GLY A 101 -2.82 -19.64 -5.57
CA GLY A 101 -1.46 -19.18 -5.30
C GLY A 101 -0.74 -18.63 -6.53
N ARG A 102 -1.40 -18.50 -7.68
CA ARG A 102 -0.85 -17.77 -8.84
C ARG A 102 -1.09 -16.27 -8.70
N VAL A 103 -0.14 -15.50 -9.20
CA VAL A 103 -0.33 -14.09 -9.55
C VAL A 103 -0.45 -14.03 -11.06
N VAL A 104 -1.58 -13.52 -11.55
CA VAL A 104 -1.84 -13.35 -12.99
C VAL A 104 -1.83 -11.88 -13.39
N ARG A 105 -1.50 -11.61 -14.64
CA ARG A 105 -1.49 -10.27 -15.24
C ARG A 105 -2.44 -10.25 -16.45
N TRP A 106 -3.26 -9.21 -16.55
CA TRP A 106 -4.08 -8.96 -17.73
C TRP A 106 -3.24 -8.42 -18.88
N MET A 107 -3.35 -9.05 -20.05
CA MET A 107 -2.58 -8.72 -21.26
C MET A 107 -3.41 -8.02 -22.34
N GLY A 108 -4.67 -7.68 -22.05
CA GLY A 108 -5.63 -7.14 -23.01
C GLY A 108 -6.56 -8.20 -23.59
N ASP A 109 -7.61 -7.74 -24.28
CA ASP A 109 -8.71 -8.59 -24.75
C ASP A 109 -8.28 -9.74 -25.67
N SER A 110 -7.19 -9.57 -26.42
CA SER A 110 -6.69 -10.57 -27.36
C SER A 110 -5.95 -11.73 -26.69
N ALA A 111 -5.32 -11.49 -25.54
CA ALA A 111 -4.44 -12.46 -24.87
C ALA A 111 -5.01 -12.93 -23.52
N GLY A 112 -5.88 -12.14 -22.88
CA GLY A 112 -6.51 -12.49 -21.63
C GLY A 112 -5.56 -12.40 -20.42
N TRP A 113 -5.77 -13.29 -19.46
CA TRP A 113 -4.94 -13.39 -18.24
C TRP A 113 -3.77 -14.35 -18.45
N GLU A 114 -2.56 -13.90 -18.09
CA GLU A 114 -1.33 -14.70 -18.14
C GLU A 114 -0.77 -14.93 -16.73
N THR A 115 -0.23 -16.13 -16.44
CA THR A 115 0.47 -16.38 -15.18
C THR A 115 1.76 -15.57 -15.14
N PHE A 116 1.84 -14.61 -14.22
CA PHE A 116 3.00 -13.76 -14.01
C PHE A 116 3.98 -14.37 -12.98
N ALA A 117 3.45 -14.88 -11.87
CA ALA A 117 4.24 -15.50 -10.81
C ALA A 117 3.46 -16.59 -10.05
N LEU A 118 4.17 -17.43 -9.30
CA LEU A 118 3.61 -18.42 -8.37
C LEU A 118 4.19 -18.16 -6.98
N VAL A 119 3.34 -18.21 -5.95
CA VAL A 119 3.74 -17.91 -4.57
C VAL A 119 4.40 -19.13 -3.88
N SER A 120 4.45 -20.30 -4.52
CA SER A 120 5.21 -21.46 -4.03
C SER A 120 5.94 -22.20 -5.16
N PRO A 121 7.27 -22.35 -5.07
CA PRO A 121 7.99 -23.47 -5.65
C PRO A 121 7.96 -24.65 -4.66
N ASN A 122 7.77 -25.88 -5.16
CA ASN A 122 8.22 -27.10 -4.48
C ASN A 122 9.63 -27.42 -4.95
#